data_AF-A0A535MHN2-F1
#
_entry.id   AF-A0A535MHN2-F1
#
_cell.length_a   1.000
_cell.length_b   1.000
_cell.length_c   1.000
_cell.angle_alpha   90.00
_cell.angle_beta   90.00
_cell.angle_gamma   90.00
#
_symmetry.space_group_name_H-M   'P 1'
#
loop_
_entity.id
_entity.type
_entity.pdbx_description
1 polymer ?
#
loop_
_entity_poly.entity_id
_entity_poly.type
_entity_poly.pdbx_seq_one_letter_code
_entity_poly.pdbx_strand_id
1 'polypeptide(L)'
;MTQHGMPTGGTPRVDELSPLARALMARAGDDPGPLRLTQVRCKPGRGTVARLRPERGPHPGEEAGAPVWLSVETTGRDGSVSGMAVHGFGDDSALPALRAASAPEPQGEVWGALEEAARVRLDDPGRRLVAVDAVPVRYKPGSRCVLRYRLHTEGGEAVTVFGKLFAEPLQAVAVDAITRRLHAEQAAGGEPPVVPRPLGAVEGAGLALTAAGAEGD
;
A
#
# COMPACT_ATOMS: atom_id res chain seq x y z
N MET A 1 -9.57 7.78 22.53
CA MET A 1 -9.04 6.44 22.22
C MET A 1 -10.10 5.43 22.61
N THR A 2 -10.88 4.99 21.65
CA THR A 2 -12.01 4.10 21.92
C THR A 2 -11.87 2.89 21.00
N GLN A 3 -11.33 1.80 21.55
CA GLN A 3 -11.65 0.46 21.06
C GLN A 3 -13.17 0.32 21.20
N HIS A 4 -13.91 0.56 20.13
CA HIS A 4 -15.36 0.40 20.17
C HIS A 4 -15.70 -1.08 20.12
N GLY A 5 -16.35 -1.51 21.20
CA GLY A 5 -16.65 -2.90 21.51
C GLY A 5 -17.35 -3.61 20.35
N MET A 6 -16.87 -4.83 20.10
CA MET A 6 -17.50 -5.84 19.27
C MET A 6 -18.99 -5.96 19.61
N PRO A 7 -19.88 -6.21 18.64
CA PRO A 7 -21.26 -6.56 18.94
C PRO A 7 -21.25 -7.76 19.89
N THR A 8 -21.88 -7.58 21.05
CA THR A 8 -22.01 -8.60 22.09
C THR A 8 -22.95 -9.70 21.60
N GLY A 9 -22.39 -10.73 20.97
CA GLY A 9 -23.16 -11.88 20.52
C GLY A 9 -22.43 -12.69 19.45
N GLY A 10 -21.54 -13.57 19.90
CA GLY A 10 -20.95 -14.60 19.06
C GLY A 10 -19.80 -14.14 18.16
N THR A 11 -18.97 -15.11 17.81
CA THR A 11 -17.87 -14.94 16.88
C THR A 11 -18.40 -15.08 15.43
N PRO A 12 -18.21 -14.09 14.54
CA PRO A 12 -18.79 -14.13 13.20
C PRO A 12 -18.10 -15.14 12.28
N ARG A 13 -18.88 -15.68 11.33
CA ARG A 13 -18.42 -16.59 10.26
C ARG A 13 -17.95 -15.83 9.01
N VAL A 14 -17.26 -16.52 8.10
CA VAL A 14 -16.66 -15.92 6.89
C VAL A 14 -17.71 -15.30 5.94
N ASP A 15 -18.89 -15.92 5.83
CA ASP A 15 -20.03 -15.44 5.05
C ASP A 15 -20.70 -14.19 5.65
N GLU A 16 -20.50 -13.96 6.96
CA GLU A 16 -21.02 -12.79 7.68
C GLU A 16 -20.10 -11.56 7.53
N LEU A 17 -18.92 -11.70 6.92
CA LEU A 17 -17.92 -10.63 6.83
C LEU A 17 -18.36 -9.45 5.94
N SER A 18 -19.04 -9.70 4.81
CA SER A 18 -19.50 -8.61 3.93
C SER A 18 -20.56 -7.70 4.58
N PRO A 19 -21.66 -8.24 5.15
CA PRO A 19 -22.65 -7.42 5.85
C PRO A 19 -22.07 -6.70 7.07
N LEU A 20 -21.22 -7.39 7.83
CA LEU A 20 -20.60 -6.85 9.03
C LEU A 20 -19.60 -5.71 8.73
N ALA A 21 -18.77 -5.88 7.69
CA ALA A 21 -17.87 -4.83 7.21
C ALA A 21 -18.64 -3.56 6.80
N ARG A 22 -19.73 -3.73 6.04
CA ARG A 22 -20.58 -2.61 5.60
C ARG A 22 -21.16 -1.86 6.79
N ALA A 23 -21.68 -2.59 7.78
CA ALA A 23 -22.24 -1.99 8.99
C ALA A 23 -21.18 -1.17 9.78
N LEU A 24 -19.94 -1.64 9.84
CA LEU A 24 -18.86 -0.90 10.50
C LEU A 24 -18.42 0.33 9.72
N MET A 25 -18.30 0.24 8.40
CA MET A 25 -17.92 1.37 7.54
C MET A 25 -19.01 2.44 7.50
N ALA A 26 -20.29 2.05 7.41
CA ALA A 26 -21.42 2.97 7.50
C ALA A 26 -21.42 3.76 8.83
N ARG A 27 -21.01 3.13 9.94
CA ARG A 27 -20.84 3.80 11.24
C ARG A 27 -19.64 4.75 11.29
N ALA A 28 -18.63 4.52 10.45
CA ALA A 28 -17.48 5.41 10.29
C ALA A 28 -17.75 6.59 9.33
N GLY A 29 -18.87 6.57 8.60
CA GLY A 29 -19.24 7.59 7.61
C GLY A 29 -18.86 7.25 6.17
N ASP A 30 -18.29 6.08 5.93
CA ASP A 30 -17.73 5.66 4.64
C ASP A 30 -18.53 4.50 4.04
N ASP A 31 -19.83 4.66 3.75
CA ASP A 31 -20.64 3.55 3.19
C ASP A 31 -20.10 3.13 1.80
N PRO A 32 -19.50 1.93 1.69
CA PRO A 32 -18.82 1.50 0.46
C PRO A 32 -19.80 0.86 -0.54
N GLY A 33 -21.10 0.78 -0.22
CA GLY A 33 -22.07 0.01 -0.97
C GLY A 33 -21.88 -1.52 -0.83
N PRO A 34 -22.33 -2.31 -1.81
CA PRO A 34 -22.18 -3.76 -1.79
C PRO A 34 -20.70 -4.17 -1.84
N LEU A 35 -20.31 -5.11 -0.97
CA LEU A 35 -18.93 -5.60 -0.87
C LEU A 35 -18.87 -7.09 -1.22
N ARG A 36 -17.96 -7.47 -2.12
CA ARG A 36 -17.66 -8.86 -2.47
C ARG A 36 -16.37 -9.32 -1.78
N LEU A 37 -16.44 -10.46 -1.10
CA LEU A 37 -15.25 -11.16 -0.60
C LEU A 37 -14.44 -11.72 -1.79
N THR A 38 -13.18 -11.29 -1.90
CA THR A 38 -12.31 -11.67 -3.03
C THR A 38 -11.14 -12.56 -2.63
N GLN A 39 -10.75 -12.55 -1.36
CA GLN A 39 -9.66 -13.38 -0.86
C GLN A 39 -9.82 -13.64 0.63
N VAL A 40 -9.50 -14.85 1.06
CA VAL A 40 -9.32 -15.20 2.48
C VAL A 40 -7.94 -15.84 2.61
N ARG A 41 -7.16 -15.41 3.61
CA ARG A 41 -5.84 -15.98 3.88
C ARG A 41 -5.58 -16.11 5.37
N CYS A 42 -5.28 -17.32 5.83
CA CYS A 42 -4.76 -17.57 7.17
C CYS A 42 -3.24 -17.28 7.23
N LYS A 43 -2.79 -16.49 8.20
CA LYS A 43 -1.37 -16.24 8.49
C LYS A 43 -1.02 -16.87 9.85
N PRO A 44 -0.07 -17.81 9.90
CA PRO A 44 0.41 -18.37 11.16
C PRO A 44 0.81 -17.26 12.16
N GLY A 45 0.26 -17.30 13.38
CA GLY A 45 0.53 -16.33 14.44
C GLY A 45 -0.06 -14.92 14.26
N ARG A 46 -0.79 -14.65 13.17
CA ARG A 46 -1.44 -13.34 12.90
C ARG A 46 -2.91 -13.43 12.48
N GLY A 47 -3.47 -14.63 12.51
CA GLY A 47 -4.87 -14.88 12.17
C GLY A 47 -5.20 -14.79 10.68
N THR A 48 -6.49 -14.73 10.37
CA THR A 48 -6.98 -14.61 8.98
C THR A 48 -6.91 -13.18 8.47
N VAL A 49 -6.92 -13.01 7.15
CA VAL A 49 -7.13 -11.72 6.48
C VAL A 49 -8.12 -11.96 5.35
N ALA A 50 -9.21 -11.21 5.35
CA ALA A 50 -10.25 -11.26 4.33
C ALA A 50 -10.23 -9.97 3.49
N ARG A 51 -9.98 -10.06 2.19
CA ARG A 51 -10.02 -8.92 1.28
C ARG A 51 -11.41 -8.81 0.67
N LEU A 52 -12.11 -7.74 0.98
CA LEU A 52 -13.33 -7.36 0.28
C LEU A 52 -13.03 -6.31 -0.78
N ARG A 53 -13.92 -6.17 -1.76
CA ARG A 53 -13.90 -5.07 -2.72
C ARG A 53 -15.33 -4.57 -2.93
N PRO A 54 -15.54 -3.27 -3.15
CA PRO A 54 -16.81 -2.79 -3.68
C PRO A 54 -17.18 -3.58 -4.93
N GLU A 55 -18.41 -4.07 -5.00
CA GLU A 55 -18.98 -4.47 -6.28
C GLU A 55 -19.09 -3.20 -7.11
N ARG A 56 -18.63 -3.23 -8.37
CA ARG A 56 -18.89 -2.12 -9.28
C ARG A 56 -20.40 -1.86 -9.26
N GLY A 57 -20.79 -0.59 -9.17
CA GLY A 57 -22.18 -0.21 -9.38
C GLY A 57 -22.70 -0.79 -10.71
N PRO A 58 -24.01 -1.01 -10.85
CA PRO A 58 -24.60 -1.64 -12.03
C PRO A 58 -24.40 -0.83 -13.34
N HIS A 59 -23.83 0.38 -13.27
CA HIS A 59 -23.67 1.27 -14.41
C HIS A 59 -22.25 1.26 -14.99
N PRO A 60 -22.08 0.95 -16.29
CA PRO A 60 -20.80 1.07 -16.96
C PRO A 60 -20.41 2.55 -17.06
N GLY A 61 -19.27 2.92 -16.46
CA GLY A 61 -18.74 4.30 -16.46
C GLY A 61 -18.59 4.92 -15.08
N GLU A 62 -19.16 4.31 -14.04
CA GLU A 62 -18.93 4.72 -12.66
C GLU A 62 -17.51 4.28 -12.24
N GLU A 63 -16.63 5.23 -11.92
CA GLU A 63 -15.31 4.91 -11.40
C GLU A 63 -15.48 3.98 -10.21
N ALA A 64 -14.78 2.84 -10.25
CA ALA A 64 -14.81 1.90 -9.15
C ALA A 64 -14.32 2.65 -7.91
N GLY A 65 -15.22 2.91 -6.96
CA GLY A 65 -14.88 3.54 -5.68
C GLY A 65 -13.64 2.88 -5.08
N ALA A 66 -12.82 3.68 -4.39
CA ALA A 66 -11.52 3.24 -3.90
C ALA A 66 -11.65 1.88 -3.19
N PRO A 67 -10.78 0.90 -3.50
CA PRO A 67 -10.91 -0.43 -2.93
C PRO A 67 -10.78 -0.36 -1.41
N VAL A 68 -11.79 -0.84 -0.68
CA VAL A 68 -11.74 -0.92 0.78
C VAL A 68 -11.15 -2.25 1.22
N TRP A 69 -10.23 -2.24 2.19
CA TRP A 69 -9.50 -3.44 2.61
C TRP A 69 -9.76 -3.79 4.06
N LEU A 70 -10.63 -4.76 4.27
CA LEU A 70 -10.84 -5.33 5.60
C LEU A 70 -9.62 -6.17 6.03
N SER A 71 -9.27 -6.14 7.32
CA SER A 71 -8.36 -7.14 7.90
C SER A 71 -9.00 -7.76 9.13
N VAL A 72 -9.37 -9.03 9.03
CA VAL A 72 -10.15 -9.71 10.07
C VAL A 72 -9.27 -10.71 10.79
N GLU A 73 -8.74 -10.34 11.95
CA GLU A 73 -7.88 -11.22 12.74
C GLU A 73 -8.68 -12.36 13.40
N THR A 74 -8.75 -13.52 12.75
CA THR A 74 -9.27 -14.74 13.39
C THR A 74 -8.20 -15.39 14.27
N THR A 75 -8.49 -15.70 15.52
CA THR A 75 -7.57 -16.52 16.34
C THR A 75 -7.92 -18.01 16.37
N GLY A 76 -9.06 -18.44 15.81
CA GLY A 76 -9.54 -19.83 15.85
C GLY A 76 -9.18 -20.70 14.63
N ARG A 77 -8.87 -21.99 14.87
CA ARG A 77 -8.67 -23.03 13.82
C ARG A 77 -9.97 -23.52 13.16
N ASP A 78 -11.11 -23.16 13.75
CA ASP A 78 -12.48 -23.50 13.36
C ASP A 78 -13.14 -22.47 12.42
N GLY A 79 -12.39 -21.44 12.00
CA GLY A 79 -12.90 -20.34 11.18
C GLY A 79 -13.55 -19.21 11.99
N SER A 80 -13.42 -19.23 13.32
CA SER A 80 -13.99 -18.24 14.22
C SER A 80 -13.13 -16.95 14.32
N VAL A 81 -13.76 -15.79 14.11
CA VAL A 81 -13.22 -14.42 14.24
C VAL A 81 -13.31 -13.85 15.67
N SER A 82 -12.22 -13.86 16.46
CA SER A 82 -12.24 -13.28 17.82
C SER A 82 -12.06 -11.76 17.86
N GLY A 83 -11.67 -11.13 16.75
CA GLY A 83 -11.49 -9.69 16.64
C GLY A 83 -11.47 -9.24 15.18
N MET A 84 -11.97 -8.04 14.91
CA MET A 84 -12.06 -7.52 13.55
C MET A 84 -11.69 -6.05 13.53
N ALA A 85 -10.74 -5.71 12.66
CA ALA A 85 -10.34 -4.33 12.40
C ALA A 85 -10.68 -3.96 10.96
N VAL A 86 -11.40 -2.86 10.79
CA VAL A 86 -11.66 -2.29 9.47
C VAL A 86 -10.58 -1.27 9.20
N HIS A 87 -9.85 -1.43 8.09
CA HIS A 87 -8.87 -0.45 7.65
C HIS A 87 -9.31 0.15 6.32
N GLY A 88 -9.68 1.43 6.32
CA GLY A 88 -9.79 2.19 5.08
C GLY A 88 -8.41 2.27 4.42
N PHE A 89 -8.32 2.02 3.11
CA PHE A 89 -7.10 2.37 2.40
C PHE A 89 -6.99 3.90 2.36
N GLY A 90 -5.87 4.43 2.86
CA GLY A 90 -5.68 5.87 3.08
C GLY A 90 -5.73 6.28 4.55
N ASP A 91 -6.52 5.57 5.37
CA ASP A 91 -6.82 5.94 6.77
C ASP A 91 -6.40 4.86 7.77
N ASP A 92 -5.39 4.08 7.41
CA ASP A 92 -4.82 3.06 8.29
C ASP A 92 -3.98 3.72 9.38
N SER A 93 -4.49 3.79 10.61
CA SER A 93 -3.78 4.39 11.75
C SER A 93 -2.46 3.69 12.08
N ALA A 94 -2.30 2.44 11.67
CA ALA A 94 -1.05 1.69 11.83
C ALA A 94 -0.07 1.88 10.64
N LEU A 95 -0.45 2.68 9.64
CA LEU A 95 0.41 3.20 8.57
C LEU A 95 0.18 4.72 8.43
N PRO A 96 0.64 5.54 9.40
CA PRO A 96 0.30 6.97 9.44
C PRO A 96 0.71 7.74 8.19
N ALA A 97 1.79 7.31 7.51
CA ALA A 97 2.26 7.91 6.27
C ALA A 97 1.54 7.39 5.00
N LEU A 98 0.54 6.49 5.10
CA LEU A 98 -0.14 5.91 3.93
C LEU A 98 -0.84 6.97 3.08
N ARG A 99 -1.48 7.96 3.71
CA ARG A 99 -2.14 9.06 3.00
C ARG A 99 -1.12 9.88 2.22
N ALA A 100 -0.08 10.38 2.88
CA ALA A 100 0.98 11.16 2.25
C ALA A 100 1.73 10.38 1.15
N ALA A 101 1.92 9.06 1.35
CA ALA A 101 2.53 8.22 0.33
C ALA A 101 1.61 7.96 -0.87
N SER A 102 0.28 7.94 -0.68
CA SER A 102 -0.70 7.68 -1.75
C SER A 102 -1.16 8.96 -2.46
N ALA A 103 -0.99 10.12 -1.84
CA ALA A 103 -1.24 11.43 -2.43
C ALA A 103 -0.11 12.38 -1.99
N PRO A 104 1.09 12.28 -2.59
CA PRO A 104 2.22 13.13 -2.22
C PRO A 104 1.91 14.61 -2.52
N GLU A 105 1.95 15.43 -1.49
CA GLU A 105 1.78 16.88 -1.65
C GLU A 105 3.02 17.49 -2.32
N PRO A 106 2.85 18.43 -3.26
CA PRO A 106 3.95 19.21 -3.80
C PRO A 106 4.83 19.77 -2.67
N GLN A 107 6.15 19.70 -2.86
CA GLN A 107 7.16 20.12 -1.88
C GLN A 107 7.17 19.36 -0.54
N GLY A 108 6.35 18.33 -0.35
CA GLY A 108 6.43 17.41 0.79
C GLY A 108 7.65 16.48 0.72
N GLU A 109 7.94 15.81 1.84
CA GLU A 109 9.10 14.89 1.95
C GLU A 109 9.05 13.76 0.90
N VAL A 110 7.87 13.14 0.75
CA VAL A 110 7.65 12.08 -0.26
C VAL A 110 7.80 12.64 -1.68
N TRP A 111 7.29 13.85 -1.95
CA TRP A 111 7.43 14.47 -3.26
C TRP A 111 8.88 14.73 -3.62
N GLY A 112 9.66 15.33 -2.71
CA GLY A 112 11.08 15.59 -2.91
C GLY A 112 11.86 14.30 -3.19
N ALA A 113 11.56 13.22 -2.47
CA ALA A 113 12.18 11.92 -2.71
C ALA A 113 11.78 11.30 -4.05
N LEU A 114 10.52 11.47 -4.49
CA LEU A 114 10.08 11.01 -5.82
C LEU A 114 10.71 11.84 -6.94
N GLU A 115 10.89 13.14 -6.74
CA GLU A 115 11.60 14.00 -7.70
C GLU A 115 13.06 13.58 -7.83
N GLU A 116 13.75 13.33 -6.72
CA GLU A 116 15.12 12.81 -6.74
C GLU A 116 15.20 11.43 -7.41
N ALA A 117 14.24 10.55 -7.12
CA ALA A 117 14.12 9.27 -7.79
C ALA A 117 13.94 9.42 -9.32
N ALA A 118 13.18 10.42 -9.77
CA ALA A 118 13.01 10.71 -11.20
C ALA A 118 14.31 11.19 -11.84
N ARG A 119 15.05 12.10 -11.19
CA ARG A 119 16.37 12.58 -11.67
C ARG A 119 17.34 11.42 -11.84
N VAL A 120 17.42 10.52 -10.86
CA VAL A 120 18.28 9.33 -10.92
C VAL A 120 17.84 8.35 -12.02
N ARG A 121 16.54 8.26 -12.30
CA ARG A 121 16.00 7.37 -13.33
C ARG A 121 16.25 7.88 -14.75
N LEU A 122 16.19 9.19 -14.93
CA LEU A 122 16.35 9.88 -16.20
C LEU A 122 17.80 10.33 -16.47
N ASP A 123 18.68 10.18 -15.47
CA ASP A 123 20.05 10.69 -15.50
C ASP A 123 20.12 12.21 -15.78
N ASP A 124 19.15 12.95 -15.23
CA ASP A 124 18.97 14.39 -15.46
C ASP A 124 18.74 15.09 -14.11
N PRO A 125 19.76 15.75 -13.53
CA PRO A 125 19.64 16.42 -12.24
C PRO A 125 18.79 17.69 -12.29
N GLY A 126 18.56 18.26 -13.48
CA GLY A 126 17.71 19.44 -13.67
C GLY A 126 16.22 19.09 -13.69
N ARG A 127 15.89 17.80 -13.79
CA ARG A 127 14.51 17.36 -13.96
C ARG A 127 13.66 17.69 -12.73
N ARG A 128 12.47 18.21 -13.00
CA ARG A 128 11.44 18.51 -12.00
C ARG A 128 10.22 17.63 -12.17
N LEU A 129 9.64 17.27 -11.03
CA LEU A 129 8.39 16.55 -10.96
C LEU A 129 7.22 17.53 -11.11
N VAL A 130 6.23 17.18 -11.93
CA VAL A 130 5.05 18.01 -12.22
C VAL A 130 3.79 17.35 -11.66
N ALA A 131 3.70 16.02 -11.73
CA ALA A 131 2.59 15.26 -11.18
C ALA A 131 3.01 13.84 -10.79
N VAL A 132 2.23 13.22 -9.91
CA VAL A 132 2.44 11.85 -9.44
C VAL A 132 1.11 11.11 -9.45
N ASP A 133 1.04 9.99 -10.17
CA ASP A 133 -0.04 9.02 -9.99
C ASP A 133 0.47 7.88 -9.09
N ALA A 134 -0.12 7.72 -7.92
CA ALA A 134 0.23 6.63 -7.00
C ALA A 134 -0.89 5.58 -6.96
N VAL A 135 -0.56 4.34 -7.31
CA VAL A 135 -1.51 3.22 -7.31
C VAL A 135 -1.05 2.13 -6.35
N PRO A 136 -1.87 1.71 -5.38
CA PRO A 136 -1.52 0.58 -4.51
C PRO A 136 -1.51 -0.73 -5.29
N VAL A 137 -0.32 -1.33 -5.38
CA VAL A 137 -0.12 -2.65 -5.99
C VAL A 137 -0.38 -3.76 -4.98
N ARG A 138 0.03 -3.54 -3.72
CA ARG A 138 -0.14 -4.52 -2.66
C ARG A 138 -0.26 -3.87 -1.30
N TYR A 139 -1.42 -3.99 -0.69
CA TYR A 139 -1.65 -3.50 0.67
C TYR A 139 -1.80 -4.66 1.65
N LYS A 140 -1.10 -4.57 2.79
CA LYS A 140 -1.26 -5.44 3.95
C LYS A 140 -1.59 -4.51 5.14
N PRO A 141 -2.88 -4.44 5.54
CA PRO A 141 -3.32 -3.59 6.64
C PRO A 141 -2.48 -3.74 7.89
N GLY A 142 -2.25 -2.60 8.55
CA GLY A 142 -1.46 -2.44 9.77
C GLY A 142 -0.01 -2.91 9.68
N SER A 143 0.54 -3.04 8.47
CA SER A 143 1.88 -3.61 8.32
C SER A 143 2.70 -2.99 7.19
N ARG A 144 2.18 -2.96 5.97
CA ARG A 144 2.92 -2.41 4.82
C ARG A 144 2.05 -2.19 3.59
N CYS A 145 2.43 -1.23 2.76
CA CYS A 145 1.86 -1.02 1.43
C CYS A 145 2.98 -1.03 0.37
N VAL A 146 2.66 -1.46 -0.85
CA VAL A 146 3.48 -1.28 -2.05
C VAL A 146 2.69 -0.42 -3.01
N LEU A 147 3.25 0.71 -3.36
CA LEU A 147 2.70 1.70 -4.29
C LEU A 147 3.54 1.68 -5.57
N ARG A 148 2.88 1.78 -6.71
CA ARG A 148 3.51 2.09 -7.99
C ARG A 148 3.24 3.56 -8.28
N TYR A 149 4.30 4.31 -8.45
CA TYR A 149 4.27 5.72 -8.83
C TYR A 149 4.55 5.83 -10.32
N ARG A 150 3.68 6.55 -11.03
CA ARG A 150 3.99 7.12 -12.34
C ARG A 150 4.34 8.59 -12.11
N LEU A 151 5.59 8.94 -12.37
CA LEU A 151 6.15 10.26 -12.13
C LEU A 151 6.15 11.02 -13.45
N HIS A 152 5.40 12.12 -13.52
CA HIS A 152 5.35 12.98 -14.70
C HIS A 152 6.31 14.13 -14.51
N THR A 153 7.25 14.29 -15.44
CA THR A 153 8.32 15.28 -15.30
C THR A 153 8.23 16.39 -16.34
N GLU A 154 8.86 17.53 -16.07
CA GLU A 154 9.05 18.58 -17.07
C GLU A 154 9.77 17.98 -18.29
N GLY A 155 9.24 18.17 -19.50
CA GLY A 155 9.71 17.49 -20.71
C GLY A 155 8.86 16.31 -21.18
N GLY A 156 7.82 15.93 -20.41
CA GLY A 156 6.77 14.99 -20.85
C GLY A 156 7.13 13.50 -20.71
N GLU A 157 8.36 13.18 -20.32
CA GLU A 157 8.77 11.81 -20.03
C GLU A 157 8.23 11.38 -18.66
N ALA A 158 7.56 10.22 -18.64
CA ALA A 158 7.02 9.63 -17.44
C ALA A 158 7.86 8.43 -17.01
N VAL A 159 8.24 8.37 -15.74
CA VAL A 159 9.02 7.24 -15.19
C VAL A 159 8.25 6.50 -14.11
N THR A 160 8.39 5.18 -14.11
CA THR A 160 7.77 4.31 -13.11
C THR A 160 8.74 4.00 -11.97
N VAL A 161 8.28 4.19 -10.74
CA VAL A 161 8.99 3.87 -9.49
C VAL A 161 8.07 3.07 -8.58
N PHE A 162 8.64 2.17 -7.77
CA PHE A 162 7.89 1.46 -6.73
C PHE A 162 8.31 1.95 -5.35
N GLY A 163 7.34 2.21 -4.49
CA GLY A 163 7.57 2.51 -3.08
C GLY A 163 7.00 1.44 -2.18
N LYS A 164 7.79 1.02 -1.20
CA LYS A 164 7.38 0.09 -0.15
C LYS A 164 7.30 0.83 1.17
N LEU A 165 6.08 1.04 1.61
CA LEU A 165 5.72 1.70 2.86
C LEU A 165 5.67 0.68 4.00
N PHE A 166 6.24 1.03 5.14
CA PHE A 166 6.25 0.22 6.35
C PHE A 166 5.57 0.96 7.51
N ALA A 167 5.02 0.20 8.46
CA ALA A 167 4.50 0.75 9.71
C ALA A 167 5.60 1.30 10.62
N GLU A 168 6.78 0.68 10.57
CA GLU A 168 7.95 1.09 11.34
C GLU A 168 8.94 1.80 10.41
N PRO A 169 9.16 3.11 10.54
CA PRO A 169 10.06 3.92 9.71
C PRO A 169 11.43 3.31 9.47
N LEU A 170 12.07 2.78 10.51
CA LEU A 170 13.42 2.21 10.43
C LEU A 170 13.49 0.98 9.51
N GLN A 171 12.36 0.28 9.28
CA GLN A 171 12.32 -0.82 8.32
C GLN A 171 12.57 -0.36 6.89
N ALA A 172 12.14 0.85 6.52
CA ALA A 172 12.38 1.40 5.19
C ALA A 172 13.87 1.65 4.95
N VAL A 173 14.54 2.26 5.94
CA VAL A 173 15.99 2.51 5.90
C VAL A 173 16.78 1.21 5.81
N ALA A 174 16.44 0.22 6.65
CA ALA A 174 17.10 -1.08 6.62
C ALA A 174 16.90 -1.80 5.28
N VAL A 175 15.70 -1.70 4.68
CA VAL A 175 15.41 -2.31 3.38
C VAL A 175 16.14 -1.60 2.24
N ASP A 176 16.22 -0.26 2.24
CA ASP A 176 17.04 0.47 1.26
C ASP A 176 18.51 0.05 1.35
N ALA A 177 19.09 0.03 2.56
CA ALA A 177 20.48 -0.34 2.78
C ALA A 177 20.79 -1.76 2.27
N ILE A 178 19.94 -2.74 2.60
CA ILE A 178 20.10 -4.13 2.13
C ILE A 178 19.96 -4.19 0.61
N THR A 179 18.93 -3.55 0.04
CA THR A 179 18.67 -3.56 -1.42
C THR A 179 19.84 -2.93 -2.16
N ARG A 180 20.40 -1.83 -1.65
CA ARG A 180 21.55 -1.13 -2.22
C ARG A 180 22.80 -1.96 -2.23
N ARG A 181 23.10 -2.64 -1.12
CA ARG A 181 24.22 -3.55 -1.05
C ARG A 181 24.08 -4.68 -2.07
N LEU A 182 22.93 -5.35 -2.10
CA LEU A 182 22.70 -6.47 -3.02
C LEU A 182 22.74 -6.04 -4.49
N HIS A 183 22.16 -4.89 -4.82
CA HIS A 183 22.21 -4.34 -6.18
C HIS A 183 23.65 -4.04 -6.61
N ALA A 184 24.46 -3.42 -5.74
CA ALA A 184 25.86 -3.11 -6.03
C ALA A 184 26.71 -4.38 -6.21
N GLU A 185 26.50 -5.40 -5.35
CA GLU A 185 27.16 -6.70 -5.47
C GLU A 185 26.83 -7.38 -6.81
N GLN A 186 25.58 -7.30 -7.28
CA GLN A 186 25.18 -7.85 -8.59
C GLN A 186 25.72 -7.03 -9.77
N ALA A 187 25.66 -5.70 -9.68
CA ALA A 187 26.13 -4.81 -10.75
C ALA A 187 27.65 -4.96 -11.00
N ALA A 188 28.43 -5.26 -9.96
CA ALA A 188 29.85 -5.57 -10.09
C ALA A 188 30.13 -6.92 -10.79
N GLY A 189 29.15 -7.83 -10.82
CA GLY A 189 29.25 -9.16 -11.42
C GLY A 189 29.13 -9.20 -12.96
N GLY A 190 28.86 -8.06 -13.61
CA GLY A 190 28.80 -7.94 -15.08
C GLY A 190 27.49 -8.41 -15.73
N GLU A 191 26.59 -9.05 -14.97
CA GLU A 191 25.23 -9.37 -15.41
C GLU A 191 24.24 -8.27 -14.98
N PRO A 192 23.14 -8.05 -15.73
CA PRO A 192 22.08 -7.15 -15.31
C PRO A 192 21.53 -7.52 -13.92
N PRO A 193 21.53 -6.59 -12.94
CA PRO A 193 21.05 -6.89 -11.59
C PRO A 193 19.59 -7.33 -11.58
N VAL A 194 19.30 -8.46 -10.92
CA VAL A 194 17.93 -8.91 -10.65
C VAL A 194 17.29 -8.07 -9.54
N VAL A 195 18.11 -7.61 -8.58
CA VAL A 195 17.66 -6.72 -7.51
C VAL A 195 17.41 -5.33 -8.11
N PRO A 196 16.20 -4.77 -7.93
CA PRO A 196 15.89 -3.43 -8.43
C PRO A 196 16.86 -2.38 -7.90
N ARG A 197 17.16 -1.38 -8.74
CA ARG A 197 18.00 -0.25 -8.34
C ARG A 197 17.33 0.50 -7.17
N PRO A 198 17.98 0.67 -6.02
CA PRO A 198 17.45 1.50 -4.93
C PRO A 198 17.46 2.97 -5.35
N LEU A 199 16.42 3.71 -4.96
CA LEU A 199 16.29 5.14 -5.23
C LEU A 199 16.27 5.97 -3.94
N GLY A 200 16.47 5.33 -2.78
CA GLY A 200 16.51 5.98 -1.47
C GLY A 200 15.35 5.59 -0.56
N ALA A 201 15.45 6.04 0.69
CA ALA A 201 14.39 5.92 1.68
C ALA A 201 13.97 7.30 2.21
N VAL A 202 12.68 7.43 2.48
CA VAL A 202 12.07 8.56 3.16
C VAL A 202 11.80 8.11 4.59
N GLU A 203 12.72 8.40 5.50
CA GLU A 203 12.65 7.91 6.88
C GLU A 203 11.39 8.42 7.58
N GLY A 204 11.09 9.72 7.48
CA GLY A 204 9.90 10.30 8.11
C GLY A 204 8.58 9.65 7.67
N ALA A 205 8.55 9.13 6.44
CA ALA A 205 7.40 8.43 5.87
C ALA A 205 7.48 6.90 5.97
N GLY A 206 8.61 6.31 6.41
CA GLY A 206 8.81 4.86 6.37
C GLY A 206 8.67 4.25 4.97
N LEU A 207 9.15 4.95 3.94
CA LEU A 207 9.00 4.57 2.53
C LEU A 207 10.36 4.27 1.91
N ALA A 208 10.53 3.08 1.35
CA ALA A 208 11.72 2.72 0.54
C ALA A 208 11.37 2.71 -0.94
N LEU A 209 12.16 3.40 -1.78
CA LEU A 209 11.92 3.56 -3.21
C LEU A 209 12.88 2.70 -4.04
N THR A 210 12.36 2.09 -5.10
CA THR A 210 13.13 1.30 -6.07
C THR A 210 12.68 1.58 -7.49
N ALA A 211 13.61 1.55 -8.43
CA ALA A 211 13.28 1.61 -9.85
C ALA A 211 12.32 0.48 -10.23
N ALA A 212 11.41 0.74 -11.19
CA ALA A 212 10.83 -0.36 -11.95
C ALA A 212 11.99 -1.15 -12.60
N GLY A 213 11.88 -2.48 -12.62
CA GLY A 213 12.80 -3.28 -13.44
C GLY A 213 12.73 -2.82 -14.90
N ALA A 214 13.72 -3.18 -15.73
CA ALA A 214 13.59 -3.01 -17.16
C ALA A 214 12.30 -3.71 -17.60
N GLU A 215 11.28 -2.93 -17.98
CA GLU A 215 10.10 -3.47 -18.63
C GLU A 215 10.62 -4.10 -19.92
N GLY A 216 10.53 -5.42 -20.00
CA GLY A 216 10.59 -6.09 -21.30
C GLY A 216 9.39 -5.58 -22.08
N ASP A 217 9.70 -4.84 -23.14
CA ASP A 217 8.77 -4.44 -24.19
C ASP A 217 8.11 -5.68 -24.82
#